data_AF-A0A7D5XH07-F1
#
_entry.id   AF-A0A7D5XH07-F1
#
_cell.length_a   1.000
_cell.length_b   1.000
_cell.length_c   1.000
_cell.angle_alpha   90.00
_cell.angle_beta   90.00
_cell.angle_gamma   90.00
#
_symmetry.space_group_name_H-M   'P 1'
#
loop_
_entity.id
_entity.type
_entity.pdbx_description
1 polymer ?
#
loop_
_entity_poly.entity_id
_entity_poly.type
_entity_poly.pdbx_seq_one_letter_code
_entity_poly.pdbx_strand_id
1 'polypeptide(L)' 'MGSIPRKWKKAGRMRWKWLKKRRKKMKRKLKRRVGEL' A
#
# COMPACT_ATOMS: atom_id res chain seq x y z
N MET A 1 -4.03 2.37 9.62
CA MET A 1 -2.80 1.59 9.34
C MET A 1 -1.66 2.18 10.17
N GLY A 2 -1.47 1.71 11.40
CA GLY A 2 -0.30 2.05 12.19
C GLY A 2 0.95 1.66 11.40
N SER A 3 1.65 2.64 10.83
CA SER A 3 2.86 2.35 10.09
C SER A 3 4.04 2.36 11.04
N ILE A 4 4.64 1.19 11.24
CA ILE A 4 5.84 1.00 12.07
C ILE A 4 6.95 1.95 11.57
N PRO A 5 7.58 2.76 12.45
CA PRO A 5 8.62 3.72 12.08
C PRO A 5 9.78 3.11 11.27
N ARG A 6 10.08 1.81 11.49
CA ARG A 6 11.09 1.05 10.74
C ARG A 6 10.84 0.99 9.23
N LYS A 7 9.60 1.19 8.76
CA LYS A 7 9.27 1.21 7.32
C LYS A 7 9.60 2.55 6.66
N TRP A 8 9.84 3.60 7.44
CA TRP A 8 10.28 4.90 6.92
C TRP A 8 11.77 4.92 6.61
N LYS A 9 12.56 4.06 7.28
CA LYS A 9 13.97 3.84 6.96
C LYS A 9 14.10 3.23 5.55
N LYS A 10 14.64 4.03 4.61
CA LYS A 10 14.79 3.73 3.18
C LYS A 10 16.01 2.82 2.87
N ALA A 11 16.33 1.87 3.75
CA ALA A 11 17.41 0.91 3.51
C ALA A 11 16.93 -0.20 2.57
N GLY A 12 17.44 -0.23 1.32
CA GLY A 12 17.16 -1.27 0.31
C GLY A 12 15.69 -1.40 -0.10
N ARG A 13 14.84 -0.42 0.25
CA ARG A 13 13.39 -0.49 0.11
C ARG A 13 12.83 0.77 -0.53
N MET A 14 11.81 0.58 -1.35
CA MET A 14 11.04 1.67 -1.93
C MET A 14 10.44 2.56 -0.84
N ARG A 15 10.43 3.87 -1.06
CA ARG A 15 9.90 4.86 -0.09
C ARG A 15 8.49 4.48 0.34
N TRP A 16 8.25 4.45 1.65
CA TRP A 16 6.99 4.02 2.26
C TRP A 16 5.74 4.70 1.69
N LYS A 17 5.83 5.98 1.31
CA LYS A 17 4.75 6.74 0.64
C LYS A 17 4.26 6.03 -0.63
N TRP A 18 5.18 5.58 -1.48
CA TRP A 18 4.86 4.91 -2.74
C TRP A 18 4.34 3.50 -2.53
N LEU A 19 4.92 2.75 -1.59
CA LEU A 19 4.40 1.44 -1.16
C LEU A 19 2.96 1.55 -0.65
N LYS A 20 2.66 2.57 0.17
CA LYS A 20 1.30 2.84 0.66
C LYS A 20 0.34 3.17 -0.49
N LYS A 21 0.75 3.98 -1.46
CA LYS A 21 -0.05 4.33 -2.65
C LYS A 21 -0.37 3.07 -3.49
N ARG A 22 0.62 2.23 -3.77
CA ARG A 22 0.45 0.97 -4.53
C ARG A 22 -0.50 0.00 -3.83
N ARG A 23 -0.36 -0.20 -2.51
CA ARG A 23 -1.29 -1.04 -1.73
C ARG A 23 -2.73 -0.53 -1.77
N LYS A 24 -2.94 0.79 -1.63
CA LYS A 24 -4.28 1.38 -1.71
C LYS A 24 -4.91 1.16 -3.10
N LYS A 25 -4.13 1.31 -4.18
CA LYS A 25 -4.60 1.05 -5.56
C LYS A 25 -5.05 -0.40 -5.73
N MET A 26 -4.26 -1.36 -5.25
CA MET A 26 -4.59 -2.79 -5.30
C MET A 26 -5.88 -3.11 -4.53
N LYS A 27 -6.02 -2.61 -3.29
CA LYS A 27 -7.23 -2.80 -2.49
C LYS A 27 -8.48 -2.22 -3.15
N ARG A 28 -8.38 -1.04 -3.80
CA ARG A 28 -9.49 -0.45 -4.56
C ARG A 28 -9.87 -1.31 -5.76
N LYS A 29 -8.88 -1.84 -6.50
CA LYS A 29 -9.12 -2.74 -7.64
C LYS A 29 -9.82 -4.03 -7.19
N LEU A 30 -9.35 -4.63 -6.09
CA LEU A 30 -9.98 -5.82 -5.51
C LEU A 30 -11.43 -5.53 -5.08
N LYS A 31 -11.68 -4.42 -4.37
CA LYS A 31 -13.04 -4.03 -3.97
C LYS A 31 -13.97 -3.82 -5.17
N ARG A 32 -13.49 -3.21 -6.26
CA ARG A 32 -14.27 -3.06 -7.51
C ARG A 32 -14.62 -4.41 -8.10
N ARG A 33 -13.63 -5.30 -8.25
CA ARG A 33 -13.87 -6.65 -8.80
C ARG A 33 -14.85 -7.48 -7.96
N VAL A 34 -14.82 -7.34 -6.63
CA VAL A 34 -15.76 -8.05 -5.74
C VAL A 34 -17.16 -7.43 -5.75
N GLY A 35 -17.30 -6.12 -5.97
CA GLY A 35 -18.61 -5.47 -6.08
C GLY A 35 -19.18 -5.42 -7.50
N GLU A 36 -18.47 -5.96 -8.49
CA GLU A 36 -18.95 -6.20 -9.86
C GLU A 36 -19.51 -7.63 -10.02
N LEU A 37 -19.41 -8.47 -8.98
CA LEU A 37 -20.13 -9.74 -8.81
C LEU A 37 -21.42 -9.50 -8.01
#